data_AF-A0A9C9Y588-F1
#
_entry.id   AF-A0A9C9Y588-F1
#
_cell.length_a   1.000
_cell.length_b   1.000
_cell.length_c   1.000
_cell.angle_alpha   90.00
_cell.angle_beta   90.00
_cell.angle_gamma   90.00
#
_symmetry.space_group_name_H-M   'P 1'
#
loop_
_entity.id
_entity.type
_entity.pdbx_description
1 polymer ?
#
loop_
_entity_poly.entity_id
_entity_poly.type
_entity_poly.pdbx_seq_one_letter_code
_entity_poly.pdbx_strand_id
1 'polypeptide(L)' 'MNFDKFTIKSQEAVQKALQIAQGLGNPQIENAHLMKAILEVDENVTPHILKKVGVDLNLFKQKLE' A
#
# COMPACT_ATOMS: atom_id res chain seq x y z
N MET A 1 15.79 -7.19 5.05
CA MET A 1 15.30 -7.61 3.72
C MET A 1 16.30 -7.15 2.66
N ASN A 2 16.42 -7.86 1.54
CA ASN A 2 17.15 -7.36 0.37
C ASN A 2 16.14 -6.80 -0.63
N PHE A 3 15.99 -5.47 -0.66
CA PHE A 3 15.02 -4.79 -1.53
C PHE A 3 15.42 -4.80 -3.01
N ASP A 4 16.69 -5.04 -3.34
CA ASP A 4 17.19 -5.09 -4.73
C ASP A 4 16.58 -6.25 -5.53
N LYS A 5 15.98 -7.23 -4.83
CA LYS A 5 15.27 -8.36 -5.45
C LYS A 5 13.80 -8.05 -5.77
N PHE A 6 13.29 -6.90 -5.36
CA PHE A 6 11.91 -6.51 -5.58
C PHE A 6 11.77 -5.74 -6.89
N THR A 7 10.55 -5.67 -7.43
CA THR A 7 10.27 -4.77 -8.56
C THR A 7 10.32 -3.32 -8.10
N ILE A 8 10.56 -2.39 -9.04
CA ILE A 8 10.60 -0.94 -8.76
C ILE A 8 9.36 -0.48 -7.99
N LYS A 9 8.16 -0.83 -8.47
CA LYS A 9 6.90 -0.50 -7.78
C LYS A 9 6.80 -1.07 -6.36
N SER A 10 7.35 -2.26 -6.13
CA SER A 10 7.34 -2.86 -4.79
C SER A 10 8.29 -2.12 -3.84
N GLN A 11 9.45 -1.67 -4.35
CA GLN A 11 10.36 -0.83 -3.58
C GLN A 11 9.72 0.53 -3.24
N GLU A 12 9.09 1.17 -4.23
CA GLU A 12 8.33 2.41 -4.05
C GLU A 12 7.21 2.24 -3.02
N ALA A 13 6.45 1.15 -3.07
CA ALA A 13 5.38 0.87 -2.10
C ALA A 13 5.93 0.71 -0.67
N VAL A 14 7.06 0.04 -0.48
CA VAL A 14 7.67 -0.08 0.86
C VAL A 14 8.17 1.28 1.37
N GLN A 15 8.82 2.07 0.51
CA GLN A 15 9.25 3.42 0.88
C GLN A 15 8.08 4.33 1.23
N LYS A 16 7.00 4.26 0.45
CA LYS A 16 5.78 5.01 0.70
C LYS A 16 5.08 4.57 1.99
N ALA A 17 5.07 3.26 2.29
CA ALA A 17 4.54 2.74 3.54
C ALA A 17 5.31 3.28 4.77
N LEU A 18 6.63 3.42 4.66
CA LEU A 18 7.45 4.05 5.69
C LEU A 18 7.08 5.52 5.90
N GLN A 19 6.90 6.28 4.81
CA GLN A 19 6.47 7.69 4.88
C GLN A 19 5.10 7.83 5.55
N ILE A 20 4.15 6.94 5.21
CA ILE A 20 2.82 6.93 5.83
C ILE A 20 2.92 6.62 7.32
N ALA A 21 3.66 5.59 7.71
CA ALA A 21 3.85 5.24 9.13
C ALA A 21 4.46 6.40 9.92
N GLN A 22 5.51 7.04 9.39
CA GLN A 22 6.16 8.19 10.00
C GLN A 22 5.22 9.40 10.10
N GLY A 23 4.44 9.68 9.05
CA GLY A 23 3.46 10.77 9.04
C GLY A 23 2.35 10.60 10.07
N LEU A 24 2.03 9.35 10.44
CA LEU A 24 1.06 9.01 11.48
C LEU A 24 1.69 8.83 12.87
N GLY A 25 3.00 9.04 13.02
CA GLY A 25 3.70 8.86 14.30
C GLY A 25 3.83 7.39 14.73
N ASN A 26 3.58 6.44 13.83
CA ASN A 26 3.69 5.02 14.13
C ASN A 26 5.16 4.57 14.04
N PRO A 27 5.69 3.90 15.07
CA PRO A 27 7.12 3.55 15.12
C PRO A 27 7.49 2.44 14.14
N GLN A 28 6.50 1.73 13.59
CA GLN A 28 6.69 0.60 12.69
C GLN A 28 5.67 0.65 11.54
N ILE A 29 6.05 0.03 10.42
CA ILE A 29 5.12 -0.20 9.32
C ILE A 29 4.15 -1.29 9.76
N GLU A 30 2.87 -1.04 9.53
CA GLU A 30 1.77 -1.96 9.82
C GLU A 30 1.11 -2.33 8.49
N ASN A 31 0.31 -3.39 8.50
CA ASN A 31 -0.35 -3.89 7.29
C ASN A 31 -1.18 -2.81 6.58
N ALA A 32 -1.82 -1.91 7.34
CA ALA A 32 -2.60 -0.81 6.77
C ALA A 32 -1.71 0.19 6.00
N HIS A 33 -0.54 0.54 6.54
CA HIS A 33 0.40 1.45 5.86
C HIS A 33 0.88 0.87 4.54
N LEU A 34 1.22 -0.43 4.54
CA LEU A 34 1.68 -1.12 3.33
C LEU A 34 0.57 -1.22 2.29
N MET A 35 -0.64 -1.59 2.70
CA MET A 35 -1.78 -1.68 1.79
C MET A 35 -2.14 -0.31 1.19
N LYS A 36 -2.16 0.74 1.99
CA LYS A 36 -2.38 2.12 1.52
C LYS A 36 -1.30 2.54 0.52
N ALA A 37 -0.04 2.26 0.82
CA ALA A 37 1.07 2.54 -0.09
C ALA A 37 0.97 1.78 -1.43
N ILE A 38 0.58 0.50 -1.41
CA ILE A 38 0.36 -0.28 -2.64
C ILE A 38 -0.75 0.37 -3.48
N LEU A 39 -1.86 0.80 -2.86
CA LEU A 39 -2.95 1.47 -3.57
C LEU A 39 -2.56 2.83 -4.16
N GLU A 40 -1.64 3.56 -3.51
CA GLU A 40 -1.14 4.85 -3.98
C GLU A 40 -0.07 4.71 -5.09
N VAL A 41 0.76 3.67 -5.04
CA VAL A 41 1.84 3.42 -6.03
C VAL A 41 1.33 2.68 -7.26
N ASP A 42 0.32 1.81 -7.11
CA ASP A 42 -0.22 1.02 -8.20
C ASP A 42 -1.69 1.35 -8.47
N GLU A 43 -1.89 2.30 -9.38
CA GLU A 43 -3.22 2.74 -9.83
C GLU A 43 -3.92 1.75 -10.78
N ASN A 44 -3.22 0.70 -11.23
CA ASN A 44 -3.71 -0.20 -12.28
C ASN A 44 -4.05 -1.60 -11.77
N VAL A 45 -3.05 -2.37 -11.33
CA VAL A 45 -3.22 -3.82 -11.11
C VAL A 45 -3.97 -4.10 -9.81
N THR A 46 -3.59 -3.44 -8.72
CA THR A 46 -4.19 -3.65 -7.39
C THR A 46 -5.68 -3.29 -7.38
N PRO A 47 -6.12 -2.10 -7.88
CA PRO A 47 -7.54 -1.79 -7.97
C PRO A 47 -8.31 -2.75 -8.87
N HIS A 48 -7.70 -3.21 -9.97
CA HIS A 48 -8.32 -4.19 -10.87
C HIS A 48 -8.56 -5.54 -10.17
N ILE A 49 -7.56 -6.07 -9.44
CA ILE A 49 -7.69 -7.32 -8.70
C ILE A 49 -8.75 -7.21 -7.61
N LEU A 50 -8.71 -6.15 -6.80
CA LEU A 50 -9.69 -5.92 -5.73
C LEU A 50 -11.12 -5.85 -6.27
N LYS A 51 -11.35 -5.12 -7.37
CA LYS A 51 -12.66 -5.12 -8.04
C LYS A 51 -13.07 -6.50 -8.53
N LYS A 52 -12.13 -7.27 -9.11
CA LYS A 52 -12.39 -8.61 -9.64
C LYS A 52 -12.83 -9.60 -8.55
N VAL A 53 -12.34 -9.44 -7.32
CA VAL A 53 -12.74 -10.27 -6.16
C VAL A 53 -13.93 -9.69 -5.38
N GLY A 54 -14.57 -8.63 -5.88
CA GLY A 54 -15.78 -8.07 -5.29
C GLY A 54 -15.55 -7.12 -4.10
N VAL A 55 -14.34 -6.56 -3.95
CA VAL A 55 -14.05 -5.56 -2.91
C VAL A 55 -14.61 -4.20 -3.34
N ASP A 56 -15.39 -3.57 -2.45
CA ASP A 56 -15.75 -2.15 -2.57
C ASP A 56 -14.51 -1.29 -2.27
N LEU A 57 -13.92 -0.71 -3.32
CA LEU A 57 -12.72 0.11 -3.19
C LEU A 57 -12.92 1.39 -2.39
N ASN A 58 -14.12 1.97 -2.38
CA ASN A 58 -14.36 3.21 -1.63
C ASN A 58 -14.37 2.90 -0.14
N LEU A 59 -15.11 1.87 0.26
CA LEU A 59 -15.11 1.38 1.64
C LEU A 59 -13.72 0.92 2.08
N PHE A 60 -13.01 0.19 1.20
CA PHE A 60 -11.68 -0.32 1.50
C PHE A 60 -10.67 0.81 1.76
N LYS A 61 -10.67 1.86 0.92
CA LYS A 61 -9.81 3.04 1.12
C LYS A 61 -10.14 3.77 2.42
N GLN A 62 -11.43 3.95 2.73
CA GLN A 62 -11.86 4.59 3.98
C GLN A 62 -11.38 3.83 5.22
N LYS A 63 -11.26 2.49 5.15
CA LYS A 63 -10.73 1.67 6.26
C LYS A 63 -9.21 1.73 6.44
N LEU A 64 -8.50 2.34 5.49
CA LEU A 64 -7.04 2.50 5.51
C LEU A 64 -6.59 3.92 5.88
N GLU A 65 -7.54 4.84 6.09
CA GLU A 65 -7.30 6.17 6.67
C GLU A 65 -7.14 6.08 8.19
#